data_AF-A0A1Q7AYY5-F1
#
_entry.id   AF-A0A1Q7AYY5-F1
#
_cell.length_a   1.000
_cell.length_b   1.000
_cell.length_c   1.000
_cell.angle_alpha   90.00
_cell.angle_beta   90.00
_cell.angle_gamma   90.00
#
_symmetry.space_group_name_H-M   'P 1'
#
loop_
_entity.id
_entity.type
_entity.pdbx_description
1 polymer ?
#
loop_
_entity_poly.entity_id
_entity_poly.type
_entity_poly.pdbx_seq_one_letter_code
_entity_poly.pdbx_strand_id
1 'polypeptide(L)'
;MPIQSLSSAARQALVQLLEREATGQVPYDQTTGKDDETYSEYVIDLTRGVLRLQDASAVRGIAFLGIETSRAAQEFVASRGAAAIPVLNEVWISKATARPAIITTWGYTLASTTNGLAPDDRAALLGRIIQAVPAYPIPAARAARTASLITLLAPLRQIADTIADPVIKNRLLAAAAELEPRMAAASAPDVLAQLAEVIAGICQGTSGARQGTCTSTQSLTTDAQRHIAAGRTNAAHSVLAALQQRAQAALSDGTLTALEATIIAENARVADSKL
;
A
#
# COMPACT_ATOMS: atom_id res chain seq x y z
N MET A 1 34.87 -2.78 -5.83
CA MET A 1 35.13 -4.22 -6.06
C MET A 1 33.87 -4.88 -6.62
N PRO A 2 33.94 -5.79 -7.61
CA PRO A 2 32.75 -6.49 -8.10
C PRO A 2 32.14 -7.36 -7.00
N ILE A 3 30.81 -7.33 -6.79
CA ILE A 3 30.15 -8.21 -5.79
C ILE A 3 30.45 -9.69 -6.06
N GLN A 4 30.63 -10.04 -7.33
CA GLN A 4 30.91 -11.41 -7.78
C GLN A 4 32.22 -11.98 -7.23
N SER A 5 33.17 -11.15 -6.78
CA SER A 5 34.44 -11.63 -6.19
C SER A 5 34.42 -11.75 -4.66
N LEU A 6 33.29 -11.44 -3.99
CA LEU A 6 33.14 -11.67 -2.55
C LEU A 6 32.87 -13.15 -2.26
N SER A 7 33.61 -13.71 -1.29
CA SER A 7 33.35 -15.06 -0.76
C SER A 7 31.99 -15.15 -0.08
N SER A 8 31.41 -16.35 0.02
CA SER A 8 30.16 -16.58 0.74
C SER A 8 30.23 -16.08 2.20
N ALA A 9 31.34 -16.33 2.88
CA ALA A 9 31.59 -15.85 4.24
C ALA A 9 31.58 -14.31 4.34
N ALA A 10 32.22 -13.62 3.38
CA ALA A 10 32.22 -12.16 3.35
C ALA A 10 30.82 -11.58 3.09
N ARG A 11 30.04 -12.21 2.21
CA ARG A 11 28.64 -11.82 1.95
C ARG A 11 27.79 -11.98 3.20
N GLN A 12 27.90 -13.12 3.87
CA GLN A 12 27.16 -13.40 5.10
C GLN A 12 27.55 -12.45 6.23
N ALA A 13 28.84 -12.11 6.36
CA ALA A 13 29.31 -11.14 7.34
C ALA A 13 28.71 -9.74 7.13
N LEU A 14 28.56 -9.30 5.87
CA LEU A 14 27.91 -8.02 5.55
C LEU A 14 26.42 -8.02 5.89
N VAL A 15 25.72 -9.12 5.65
CA VAL A 15 24.30 -9.26 6.05
C VAL A 15 24.15 -9.24 7.56
N GLN A 16 25.00 -9.99 8.28
CA GLN A 16 24.98 -10.01 9.76
C GLN A 16 25.34 -8.65 10.34
N LEU A 17 26.29 -7.94 9.74
CA LEU A 17 26.63 -6.57 10.09
C LEU A 17 25.41 -5.66 9.99
N LEU A 18 24.70 -5.69 8.86
CA LEU A 18 23.48 -4.91 8.66
C LEU A 18 22.40 -5.24 9.69
N GLU A 19 22.20 -6.51 10.04
CA GLU A 19 21.21 -6.88 11.07
C GLU A 19 21.59 -6.41 12.47
N ARG A 20 22.88 -6.40 12.78
CA ARG A 20 23.38 -5.84 14.04
C ARG A 20 23.08 -4.34 14.13
N GLU A 21 23.34 -3.59 13.05
CA GLU A 21 23.01 -2.16 12.99
C GLU A 21 21.49 -1.92 13.07
N ALA A 22 20.68 -2.79 12.43
CA ALA A 22 19.22 -2.69 12.45
C ALA A 22 18.61 -2.88 13.84
N THR A 23 19.28 -3.64 14.71
CA THR A 23 18.82 -3.94 16.08
C THR A 23 19.38 -2.99 17.13
N GLY A 24 20.16 -1.97 16.73
CA GLY A 24 20.70 -0.97 17.66
C GLY A 24 21.65 -1.56 18.71
N GLN A 25 22.29 -2.70 18.41
CA GLN A 25 23.20 -3.38 19.33
C GLN A 25 24.52 -2.64 19.57
N VAL A 26 24.75 -1.53 18.86
CA VAL A 26 25.94 -0.68 19.01
C VAL A 26 25.50 0.75 19.31
N PRO A 27 25.79 1.29 20.52
CA PRO A 27 25.67 2.71 20.78
C PRO A 27 26.78 3.43 20.01
N TYR A 28 26.40 4.27 19.04
CA TYR A 28 27.34 5.20 18.42
C TYR A 28 27.36 6.50 19.23
N ASP A 29 28.52 6.83 19.78
CA ASP A 29 28.81 8.16 20.25
C ASP A 29 28.85 9.11 19.04
N GLN A 30 28.15 10.24 19.13
CA GLN A 30 28.04 11.24 18.05
C GLN A 30 29.35 12.02 17.82
N THR A 31 30.51 11.45 18.12
CA THR A 31 31.80 12.14 18.08
C THR A 31 32.76 11.39 17.17
N THR A 32 32.62 11.61 15.87
CA THR A 32 33.67 11.33 14.90
C THR A 32 34.14 12.67 14.31
N GLY A 33 35.43 12.78 14.03
CA GLY A 33 36.09 14.04 13.66
C GLY A 33 35.53 14.63 12.37
N LYS A 34 35.93 15.87 12.05
CA LYS A 34 35.44 16.65 10.91
C LYS A 34 35.58 15.95 9.53
N ASP A 35 36.39 14.90 9.45
CA ASP A 35 36.71 14.14 8.24
C ASP A 35 36.28 12.66 8.31
N ASP A 36 35.59 12.22 9.37
CA ASP A 36 35.10 10.84 9.51
C ASP A 36 33.70 10.67 8.90
N GLU A 37 33.43 9.51 8.29
CA GLU A 37 32.08 9.16 7.83
C GLU A 37 31.09 9.28 8.99
N THR A 38 30.02 10.04 8.76
CA THR A 38 28.93 10.10 9.73
C THR A 38 28.24 8.75 9.79
N TYR A 39 27.68 8.37 10.95
CA TYR A 39 26.92 7.11 11.11
C TYR A 39 25.86 6.91 10.00
N SER A 40 25.24 8.00 9.55
CA SER A 40 24.28 8.00 8.45
C SER A 40 24.90 7.58 7.10
N GLU A 41 26.12 8.05 6.79
CA GLU A 41 26.83 7.69 5.55
C GLU A 41 27.26 6.23 5.57
N TYR A 42 27.80 5.76 6.69
CA TYR A 42 28.14 4.35 6.91
C TYR A 42 26.94 3.43 6.70
N VAL A 43 25.79 3.72 7.34
CA VAL A 43 24.58 2.89 7.21
C VAL A 43 24.05 2.87 5.78
N ILE A 44 24.12 4.02 5.08
CA ILE A 44 23.70 4.12 3.68
C ILE A 44 24.60 3.25 2.79
N ASP A 45 25.91 3.30 2.97
CA ASP A 45 26.85 2.55 2.12
C ASP A 45 26.85 1.05 2.43
N LEU A 46 26.69 0.67 3.71
CA LEU A 46 26.45 -0.71 4.11
C LEU A 46 25.15 -1.25 3.46
N THR A 47 24.06 -0.49 3.55
CA THR A 47 22.78 -0.85 2.93
C THR A 47 22.94 -1.03 1.42
N ARG A 48 23.59 -0.08 0.73
CA ARG A 48 23.85 -0.19 -0.72
C ARG A 48 24.70 -1.40 -1.06
N GLY A 49 25.74 -1.69 -0.27
CA GLY A 49 26.59 -2.87 -0.43
C GLY A 49 25.79 -4.17 -0.35
N VAL A 50 24.97 -4.30 0.71
CA VAL A 50 24.14 -5.49 0.95
C VAL A 50 23.03 -5.63 -0.10
N LEU A 51 22.41 -4.54 -0.56
CA LEU A 51 21.41 -4.58 -1.64
C LEU A 51 21.98 -5.20 -2.93
N ARG A 52 23.24 -4.93 -3.27
CA ARG A 52 23.87 -5.50 -4.47
C ARG A 52 24.09 -7.02 -4.36
N LEU A 53 24.04 -7.59 -3.16
CA LEU A 53 24.11 -9.05 -2.95
C LEU A 53 22.82 -9.75 -3.35
N GLN A 54 21.68 -9.04 -3.29
CA GLN A 54 20.33 -9.57 -3.55
C GLN A 54 19.93 -10.76 -2.64
N ASP A 55 20.60 -10.91 -1.49
CA ASP A 55 20.41 -12.02 -0.55
C ASP A 55 19.10 -11.87 0.24
N ALA A 56 18.22 -12.87 0.17
CA ALA A 56 16.92 -12.84 0.84
C ALA A 56 17.01 -12.76 2.38
N SER A 57 18.12 -13.22 2.97
CA SER A 57 18.33 -13.13 4.42
C SER A 57 18.48 -11.68 4.91
N ALA A 58 18.82 -10.73 4.03
CA ALA A 58 19.02 -9.32 4.38
C ALA A 58 17.73 -8.49 4.46
N VAL A 59 16.56 -9.09 4.20
CA VAL A 59 15.29 -8.35 4.06
C VAL A 59 14.94 -7.54 5.30
N ARG A 60 15.20 -8.09 6.48
CA ARG A 60 14.90 -7.40 7.74
C ARG A 60 15.79 -6.18 7.93
N GLY A 61 17.11 -6.32 7.81
CA GLY A 61 18.05 -5.22 7.96
C GLY A 61 17.80 -4.13 6.92
N ILE A 62 17.52 -4.50 5.67
CA ILE A 62 17.17 -3.54 4.62
C ILE A 62 15.83 -2.85 4.91
N ALA A 63 14.85 -3.54 5.49
CA ALA A 63 13.59 -2.93 5.89
C ALA A 63 13.76 -1.91 7.04
N PHE A 64 14.66 -2.17 7.99
CA PHE A 64 14.91 -1.27 9.12
C PHE A 64 15.73 -0.02 8.75
N LEU A 65 16.70 -0.18 7.84
CA LEU A 65 17.73 0.83 7.57
C LEU A 65 17.67 1.42 6.16
N GLY A 66 17.16 0.66 5.18
CA GLY A 66 17.28 1.02 3.77
C GLY A 66 16.04 1.65 3.13
N ILE A 67 14.83 1.30 3.57
CA ILE A 67 13.60 1.72 2.86
C ILE A 67 13.34 3.23 2.92
N GLU A 68 13.88 3.93 3.91
CA GLU A 68 13.77 5.40 4.04
C GLU A 68 14.71 6.14 3.08
N THR A 69 15.81 5.51 2.67
CA THR A 69 16.90 6.16 1.94
C THR A 69 16.99 5.74 0.47
N SER A 70 16.37 4.62 0.09
CA SER A 70 16.55 4.04 -1.24
C SER A 70 15.27 3.41 -1.81
N ARG A 71 14.91 3.83 -3.02
CA ARG A 71 13.87 3.15 -3.81
C ARG A 71 14.23 1.69 -4.10
N ALA A 72 15.51 1.40 -4.39
CA ALA A 72 15.95 0.03 -4.64
C ALA A 72 15.81 -0.85 -3.40
N ALA A 73 15.93 -0.29 -2.19
CA ALA A 73 15.63 -1.01 -0.95
C ALA A 73 14.14 -1.34 -0.83
N GLN A 74 13.26 -0.37 -1.15
CA GLN A 74 11.81 -0.59 -1.15
C GLN A 74 11.42 -1.69 -2.14
N GLU A 75 11.94 -1.65 -3.38
CA GLU A 75 11.68 -2.66 -4.41
C GLU A 75 12.24 -4.03 -4.02
N PHE A 76 13.44 -4.08 -3.41
CA PHE A 76 14.04 -5.31 -2.91
C PHE A 76 13.19 -5.96 -1.82
N VAL A 77 12.76 -5.21 -0.80
CA VAL A 77 11.89 -5.73 0.27
C VAL A 77 10.55 -6.16 -0.31
N ALA A 78 9.94 -5.31 -1.15
CA ALA A 78 8.68 -5.61 -1.81
C ALA A 78 8.72 -6.88 -2.68
N SER A 79 9.85 -7.16 -3.33
CA SER A 79 10.03 -8.34 -4.17
C SER A 79 9.89 -9.66 -3.42
N ARG A 80 9.85 -9.66 -2.08
CA ARG A 80 9.66 -10.86 -1.26
C ARG A 80 8.19 -11.20 -0.98
N GLY A 81 7.26 -10.38 -1.48
CA GLY A 81 5.84 -10.65 -1.34
C GLY A 81 5.40 -10.80 0.11
N ALA A 82 4.66 -11.87 0.42
CA ALA A 82 4.10 -12.12 1.74
C ALA A 82 5.17 -12.22 2.84
N ALA A 83 6.38 -12.73 2.52
CA ALA A 83 7.47 -12.87 3.48
C ALA A 83 7.99 -11.52 4.02
N ALA A 84 7.81 -10.42 3.27
CA ALA A 84 8.18 -9.09 3.74
C ALA A 84 7.13 -8.46 4.68
N ILE A 85 5.88 -8.94 4.68
CA ILE A 85 4.79 -8.31 5.45
C ILE A 85 5.08 -8.33 6.96
N PRO A 86 5.45 -9.47 7.58
CA PRO A 86 5.77 -9.49 9.02
C PRO A 86 6.93 -8.56 9.38
N VAL A 87 7.96 -8.49 8.53
CA VAL A 87 9.11 -7.60 8.72
C VAL A 87 8.67 -6.13 8.67
N LEU A 88 7.90 -5.73 7.66
CA LEU A 88 7.39 -4.36 7.56
C LEU A 88 6.46 -4.00 8.73
N ASN A 89 5.75 -4.97 9.31
CA ASN A 89 4.95 -4.77 10.53
C ASN A 89 5.84 -4.51 11.75
N GLU A 90 6.94 -5.26 11.87
CA GLU A 90 7.93 -5.06 12.92
C GLU A 90 8.51 -3.63 12.87
N VAL A 91 8.91 -3.17 11.67
CA VAL A 91 9.42 -1.80 11.48
C VAL A 91 8.33 -0.76 11.76
N TRP A 92 7.08 -1.01 11.34
CA TRP A 92 5.95 -0.12 11.58
C TRP A 92 5.70 0.15 13.07
N ILE A 93 5.79 -0.91 13.88
CA ILE A 93 5.64 -0.86 15.34
C ILE A 93 6.85 -0.17 15.97
N SER A 94 8.05 -0.52 15.54
CA SER A 94 9.31 -0.12 16.20
C SER A 94 9.78 1.29 15.81
N LYS A 95 9.43 1.78 14.61
CA LYS A 95 10.02 3.01 14.03
C LYS A 95 8.96 3.88 13.35
N ALA A 96 8.40 4.81 14.11
CA ALA A 96 7.34 5.71 13.62
C ALA A 96 7.78 6.58 12.43
N THR A 97 9.07 6.98 12.37
CA THR A 97 9.61 7.79 11.26
C THR A 97 9.61 7.05 9.93
N ALA A 98 9.68 5.71 9.94
CA ALA A 98 9.73 4.88 8.74
C ALA A 98 8.36 4.61 8.12
N ARG A 99 7.25 4.93 8.81
CA ARG A 99 5.88 4.64 8.35
C ARG A 99 5.58 5.15 6.92
N PRO A 100 5.99 6.37 6.51
CA PRO A 100 5.84 6.83 5.12
C PRO A 100 6.53 5.91 4.09
N ALA A 101 7.74 5.44 4.40
CA ALA A 101 8.49 4.53 3.54
C ALA A 101 7.86 3.14 3.49
N ILE A 102 7.33 2.65 4.62
CA ILE A 102 6.61 1.37 4.70
C ILE A 102 5.36 1.39 3.81
N ILE A 103 4.54 2.44 3.88
CA ILE A 103 3.33 2.57 3.05
C ILE A 103 3.69 2.57 1.56
N THR A 104 4.75 3.29 1.19
CA THR A 104 5.26 3.27 -0.19
C THR A 104 5.72 1.86 -0.59
N THR A 105 6.39 1.14 0.31
CA THR A 105 6.87 -0.23 0.10
C THR A 105 5.71 -1.20 -0.08
N TRP A 106 4.62 -1.06 0.68
CA TRP A 106 3.39 -1.84 0.46
C TRP A 106 2.82 -1.65 -0.95
N GLY A 107 2.88 -0.43 -1.50
CA GLY A 107 2.52 -0.18 -2.89
C GLY A 107 3.38 -0.96 -3.89
N TYR A 108 4.69 -1.06 -3.67
CA TYR A 108 5.55 -1.91 -4.49
C TYR A 108 5.25 -3.39 -4.31
N THR A 109 4.94 -3.84 -3.09
CA THR A 109 4.57 -5.24 -2.83
C THR A 109 3.28 -5.62 -3.58
N LEU A 110 2.28 -4.74 -3.57
CA LEU A 110 1.04 -4.93 -4.35
C LEU A 110 1.26 -4.95 -5.87
N ALA A 111 2.27 -4.23 -6.36
CA ALA A 111 2.63 -4.15 -7.77
C ALA A 111 3.56 -5.28 -8.24
N SER A 112 4.14 -6.07 -7.33
CA SER A 112 5.14 -7.07 -7.65
C SER A 112 4.54 -8.27 -8.40
N THR A 113 5.20 -8.69 -9.48
CA THR A 113 4.83 -9.88 -10.27
C THR A 113 5.70 -11.10 -9.96
N THR A 114 6.87 -10.92 -9.35
CA THR A 114 7.84 -11.99 -9.09
C THR A 114 7.43 -12.89 -7.93
N ASN A 115 6.87 -12.30 -6.86
CA ASN A 115 6.34 -13.02 -5.70
C ASN A 115 5.00 -12.37 -5.32
N GLY A 116 4.01 -12.52 -6.21
CA GLY A 116 2.68 -11.95 -6.02
C GLY A 116 2.03 -12.40 -4.72
N LEU A 117 1.21 -11.53 -4.14
CA LEU A 117 0.47 -11.84 -2.92
C LEU A 117 -0.71 -12.76 -3.21
N ALA A 118 -0.99 -13.67 -2.27
CA ALA A 118 -2.27 -14.38 -2.24
C ALA A 118 -3.42 -13.37 -2.05
N PRO A 119 -4.66 -13.70 -2.48
CA PRO A 119 -5.80 -12.79 -2.38
C PRO A 119 -6.01 -12.20 -0.97
N ASP A 120 -5.90 -13.03 0.08
CA ASP A 120 -6.09 -12.58 1.47
C ASP A 120 -4.99 -11.61 1.93
N ASP A 121 -3.72 -11.89 1.59
CA ASP A 121 -2.59 -11.01 1.90
C ASP A 121 -2.71 -9.68 1.15
N ARG A 122 -3.17 -9.75 -0.11
CA ARG A 122 -3.42 -8.58 -0.95
C ARG A 122 -4.51 -7.70 -0.35
N ALA A 123 -5.64 -8.29 0.03
CA ALA A 123 -6.74 -7.59 0.69
C ALA A 123 -6.28 -6.96 2.01
N ALA A 124 -5.54 -7.70 2.84
CA ALA A 124 -5.00 -7.19 4.09
C ALA A 124 -4.08 -5.98 3.89
N LEU A 125 -3.23 -6.03 2.85
CA LEU A 125 -2.33 -4.94 2.52
C LEU A 125 -3.06 -3.71 1.98
N LEU A 126 -4.10 -3.91 1.16
CA LEU A 126 -4.99 -2.84 0.70
C LEU A 126 -5.69 -2.15 1.88
N GLY A 127 -6.25 -2.93 2.82
CA GLY A 127 -6.88 -2.42 4.03
C GLY A 127 -5.94 -1.51 4.83
N ARG A 128 -4.67 -1.91 4.98
CA ARG A 128 -3.63 -1.11 5.66
C ARG A 128 -3.33 0.20 4.94
N ILE A 129 -3.24 0.19 3.61
CA ILE A 129 -3.02 1.42 2.82
C ILE A 129 -4.21 2.37 3.00
N ILE A 130 -5.44 1.87 2.94
CA ILE A 130 -6.66 2.67 3.11
C ILE A 130 -6.71 3.28 4.51
N GLN A 131 -6.44 2.49 5.56
CA GLN A 131 -6.38 2.98 6.94
C GLN A 131 -5.27 4.03 7.15
N ALA A 132 -4.20 3.98 6.36
CA ALA A 132 -3.11 4.95 6.44
C ALA A 132 -3.44 6.29 5.75
N VAL A 133 -4.42 6.36 4.85
CA VAL A 133 -4.74 7.57 4.07
C VAL A 133 -4.96 8.82 4.94
N PRO A 134 -5.75 8.80 6.03
CA PRO A 134 -6.01 10.01 6.81
C PRO A 134 -4.75 10.57 7.48
N ALA A 135 -3.84 9.70 7.92
CA ALA A 135 -2.62 10.10 8.63
C ALA A 135 -1.42 10.35 7.68
N TYR A 136 -1.40 9.66 6.54
CA TYR A 136 -0.28 9.65 5.60
C TYR A 136 -0.77 9.76 4.14
N PRO A 137 -1.42 10.88 3.77
CA PRO A 137 -2.05 11.02 2.46
C PRO A 137 -1.03 10.97 1.30
N ILE A 138 0.15 11.59 1.45
CA ILE A 138 1.20 11.54 0.40
C ILE A 138 1.73 10.12 0.19
N PRO A 139 2.19 9.39 1.25
CA PRO A 139 2.61 8.00 1.08
C PRO A 139 1.53 7.09 0.50
N ALA A 140 0.27 7.24 0.96
CA ALA A 140 -0.84 6.44 0.45
C ALA A 140 -1.12 6.74 -1.03
N ALA A 141 -1.07 8.00 -1.46
CA ALA A 141 -1.19 8.38 -2.86
C ALA A 141 -0.07 7.80 -3.74
N ARG A 142 1.17 7.79 -3.22
CA ARG A 142 2.29 7.13 -3.90
C ARG A 142 2.05 5.62 -4.02
N ALA A 143 1.60 4.96 -2.96
CA ALA A 143 1.29 3.54 -2.98
C ALA A 143 0.17 3.22 -3.98
N ALA A 144 -0.89 4.03 -4.00
CA ALA A 144 -1.99 3.93 -4.95
C ALA A 144 -1.52 4.00 -6.40
N ARG A 145 -0.68 4.99 -6.72
CA ARG A 145 -0.08 5.12 -8.05
C ARG A 145 0.79 3.92 -8.42
N THR A 146 1.69 3.51 -7.53
CA THR A 146 2.62 2.38 -7.76
C THR A 146 1.84 1.09 -8.03
N ALA A 147 0.80 0.82 -7.24
CA ALA A 147 -0.01 -0.39 -7.34
C ALA A 147 -1.20 -0.28 -8.32
N SER A 148 -1.34 0.84 -9.04
CA SER A 148 -2.48 1.08 -9.95
C SER A 148 -3.85 0.98 -9.28
N LEU A 149 -3.99 1.50 -8.05
CA LEU A 149 -5.24 1.47 -7.29
C LEU A 149 -6.21 2.55 -7.78
N ILE A 150 -6.84 2.31 -8.92
CA ILE A 150 -7.85 3.19 -9.52
C ILE A 150 -9.00 3.49 -8.55
N THR A 151 -9.33 2.58 -7.64
CA THR A 151 -10.38 2.78 -6.63
C THR A 151 -10.10 3.91 -5.63
N LEU A 152 -8.86 4.36 -5.51
CA LEU A 152 -8.48 5.51 -4.68
C LEU A 152 -8.55 6.86 -5.41
N LEU A 153 -8.87 6.89 -6.72
CA LEU A 153 -8.90 8.13 -7.49
C LEU A 153 -9.83 9.20 -6.88
N ALA A 154 -11.10 8.84 -6.63
CA ALA A 154 -12.08 9.78 -6.07
C ALA A 154 -11.70 10.24 -4.63
N PRO A 155 -11.33 9.34 -3.70
CA PRO A 155 -10.81 9.73 -2.40
C PRO A 155 -9.63 10.70 -2.45
N LEU A 156 -8.66 10.47 -3.34
CA LEU A 156 -7.48 11.34 -3.46
C LEU A 156 -7.85 12.76 -3.86
N ARG A 157 -8.83 12.92 -4.77
CA ARG A 157 -9.37 14.24 -5.17
C ARG A 157 -10.09 14.91 -4.01
N GLN A 158 -11.00 14.20 -3.35
CA GLN A 158 -11.76 14.73 -2.21
C GLN A 158 -10.84 15.20 -1.07
N ILE A 159 -9.78 14.44 -0.78
CA ILE A 159 -8.78 14.84 0.21
C ILE A 159 -8.00 16.07 -0.27
N ALA A 160 -7.60 16.12 -1.54
CA ALA A 160 -6.92 17.29 -2.11
C ALA A 160 -7.76 18.58 -2.04
N ASP A 161 -9.08 18.47 -2.15
CA ASP A 161 -10.00 19.61 -2.08
C ASP A 161 -10.16 20.17 -0.66
N THR A 162 -9.94 19.34 0.36
CA THR A 162 -10.11 19.71 1.78
C THR A 162 -8.80 20.08 2.48
N ILE A 163 -7.65 19.72 1.89
CA ILE A 163 -6.32 20.03 2.44
C ILE A 163 -5.91 21.47 2.14
N ALA A 164 -5.51 22.20 3.19
CA ALA A 164 -5.02 23.57 3.09
C ALA A 164 -3.57 23.66 2.59
N ASP A 165 -2.71 22.68 2.90
CA ASP A 165 -1.30 22.68 2.50
C ASP A 165 -1.16 22.49 0.97
N PRO A 166 -0.62 23.47 0.23
CA PRO A 166 -0.52 23.41 -1.22
C PRO A 166 0.46 22.33 -1.71
N VAL A 167 1.49 22.00 -0.93
CA VAL A 167 2.45 20.94 -1.28
C VAL A 167 1.74 19.59 -1.21
N ILE A 168 1.00 19.33 -0.14
CA ILE A 168 0.24 18.09 0.00
C ILE A 168 -0.83 18.00 -1.09
N LYS A 169 -1.60 19.07 -1.29
CA LYS A 169 -2.63 19.16 -2.34
C LYS A 169 -2.07 18.83 -3.73
N ASN A 170 -0.97 19.47 -4.13
CA ASN A 170 -0.36 19.23 -5.45
C ASN A 170 0.14 17.80 -5.63
N ARG A 171 0.64 17.16 -4.57
CA ARG A 171 1.08 15.76 -4.62
C ARG A 171 -0.09 14.79 -4.80
N LEU A 172 -1.22 15.05 -4.15
CA LEU A 172 -2.44 14.24 -4.29
C LEU A 172 -3.04 14.39 -5.69
N LEU A 173 -3.14 15.62 -6.19
CA LEU A 173 -3.64 15.89 -7.55
C LEU A 173 -2.75 15.26 -8.62
N ALA A 174 -1.42 15.28 -8.46
CA ALA A 174 -0.50 14.60 -9.36
C ALA A 174 -0.74 13.09 -9.39
N ALA A 175 -0.91 12.45 -8.21
CA ALA A 175 -1.22 11.02 -8.15
C ALA A 175 -2.59 10.71 -8.78
N ALA A 176 -3.60 11.55 -8.55
CA ALA A 176 -4.92 11.41 -9.17
C ALA A 176 -4.85 11.53 -10.71
N ALA A 177 -4.09 12.50 -11.23
CA ALA A 177 -3.89 12.69 -12.67
C ALA A 177 -3.23 11.47 -13.35
N GLU A 178 -2.35 10.75 -12.63
CA GLU A 178 -1.74 9.53 -13.14
C GLU A 178 -2.68 8.31 -13.12
N LEU A 179 -3.64 8.26 -12.19
CA LEU A 179 -4.65 7.20 -12.09
C LEU A 179 -5.84 7.41 -13.02
N GLU A 180 -6.15 8.66 -13.37
CA GLU A 180 -7.27 9.04 -14.23
C GLU A 180 -7.31 8.32 -15.60
N PRO A 181 -6.22 8.29 -16.41
CA PRO A 181 -6.26 7.57 -17.68
C PRO A 181 -6.48 6.07 -17.50
N ARG A 182 -6.02 5.48 -16.38
CA ARG A 182 -6.24 4.06 -16.07
C ARG A 182 -7.70 3.80 -15.72
N MET A 183 -8.31 4.66 -14.91
CA MET A 183 -9.74 4.59 -14.61
C MET A 183 -10.61 4.78 -15.87
N ALA A 184 -10.22 5.69 -16.76
CA ALA A 184 -10.91 5.92 -18.02
C ALA A 184 -10.89 4.66 -18.90
N ALA A 185 -9.74 3.99 -19.01
CA ALA A 185 -9.56 2.77 -19.80
C ALA A 185 -10.17 1.51 -19.16
N ALA A 186 -10.35 1.47 -17.84
CA ALA A 186 -10.89 0.32 -17.12
C ALA A 186 -12.34 0.03 -17.53
N SER A 187 -12.69 -1.25 -17.65
CA SER A 187 -14.08 -1.69 -17.84
C SER A 187 -14.85 -1.71 -16.52
N ALA A 188 -16.19 -1.78 -16.55
CA ALA A 188 -16.99 -1.95 -15.34
C ALA A 188 -16.57 -3.20 -14.51
N PRO A 189 -16.33 -4.38 -15.13
CA PRO A 189 -15.74 -5.53 -14.44
C PRO A 189 -14.41 -5.24 -13.75
N ASP A 190 -13.48 -4.52 -14.39
CA ASP A 190 -12.17 -4.21 -13.80
C ASP A 190 -12.31 -3.34 -12.54
N VAL A 191 -13.17 -2.32 -12.60
CA VAL A 191 -13.45 -1.44 -11.46
C VAL A 191 -14.05 -2.25 -10.31
N LEU A 192 -15.02 -3.12 -10.59
CA LEU A 192 -15.66 -3.93 -9.56
C LEU A 192 -14.75 -5.01 -8.97
N ALA A 193 -13.86 -5.59 -9.77
CA ALA A 193 -12.86 -6.54 -9.28
C ALA A 193 -11.93 -5.88 -8.26
N GLN A 194 -11.37 -4.70 -8.58
CA GLN A 194 -10.52 -3.98 -7.63
C GLN A 194 -11.31 -3.46 -6.42
N LEU A 195 -12.58 -3.05 -6.61
CA LEU A 195 -13.45 -2.65 -5.51
C LEU A 195 -13.73 -3.83 -4.55
N ALA A 196 -13.93 -5.03 -5.06
CA ALA A 196 -14.14 -6.23 -4.24
C ALA A 196 -12.91 -6.54 -3.36
N GLU A 197 -11.69 -6.44 -3.90
CA GLU A 197 -10.45 -6.60 -3.13
C GLU A 197 -10.33 -5.55 -2.02
N VAL A 198 -10.69 -4.30 -2.33
CA VAL A 198 -10.68 -3.20 -1.37
C VAL A 198 -11.71 -3.40 -0.26
N ILE A 199 -12.93 -3.82 -0.59
CA ILE A 199 -13.96 -4.13 0.40
C ILE A 199 -13.50 -5.28 1.30
N ALA A 200 -12.89 -6.33 0.73
CA ALA A 200 -12.33 -7.42 1.53
C ALA A 200 -11.28 -6.92 2.54
N GLY A 201 -10.42 -5.98 2.13
CA GLY A 201 -9.44 -5.35 3.02
C GLY A 201 -10.06 -4.48 4.12
N ILE A 202 -11.06 -3.66 3.78
CA ILE A 202 -11.81 -2.81 4.74
C ILE A 202 -12.54 -3.66 5.79
N CYS A 203 -12.99 -4.84 5.37
CA CYS A 203 -13.83 -5.74 6.14
C CYS A 203 -13.08 -6.81 6.93
N GLN A 204 -11.76 -6.87 6.78
CA GLN A 204 -10.94 -7.88 7.44
C GLN A 204 -11.03 -7.75 8.96
N GLY A 205 -11.31 -8.87 9.64
CA GLY A 205 -11.34 -8.95 11.11
C GLY A 205 -12.46 -8.14 11.77
N THR A 206 -13.45 -7.67 11.01
CA THR A 206 -14.58 -6.90 11.55
C THR A 206 -15.58 -7.79 12.29
N SER A 207 -16.27 -7.21 13.27
CA SER A 207 -17.29 -7.88 14.08
C SER A 207 -18.52 -6.99 14.29
N GLY A 208 -19.62 -7.57 14.79
CA GLY A 208 -20.84 -6.83 15.14
C GLY A 208 -21.50 -6.13 13.96
N ALA A 209 -22.00 -4.90 14.17
CA ALA A 209 -22.70 -4.14 13.14
C ALA A 209 -21.86 -3.92 11.86
N ARG A 210 -20.54 -3.71 12.02
CA ARG A 210 -19.62 -3.54 10.89
C ARG A 210 -19.50 -4.81 10.05
N GLN A 211 -19.55 -5.99 10.66
CA GLN A 211 -19.58 -7.26 9.93
C GLN A 211 -20.84 -7.37 9.05
N GLY A 212 -22.00 -6.98 9.57
CA GLY A 212 -23.25 -6.95 8.80
C GLY A 212 -23.20 -5.98 7.60
N THR A 213 -22.61 -4.80 7.79
CA THR A 213 -22.31 -3.86 6.69
C THR A 213 -21.40 -4.50 5.65
N CYS A 214 -20.31 -5.11 6.08
CA CYS A 214 -19.34 -5.78 5.23
C CYS A 214 -19.95 -6.89 4.38
N THR A 215 -20.69 -7.81 4.98
CA THR A 215 -21.38 -8.90 4.27
C THR A 215 -22.34 -8.35 3.21
N SER A 216 -23.11 -7.30 3.57
CA SER A 216 -24.07 -6.68 2.65
C SER A 216 -23.37 -6.01 1.46
N THR A 217 -22.31 -5.25 1.69
CA THR A 217 -21.53 -4.60 0.63
C THR A 217 -20.87 -5.64 -0.29
N GLN A 218 -20.26 -6.68 0.27
CA GLN A 218 -19.65 -7.78 -0.50
C GLN A 218 -20.68 -8.53 -1.36
N SER A 219 -21.87 -8.80 -0.82
CA SER A 219 -22.96 -9.44 -1.58
C SER A 219 -23.38 -8.57 -2.76
N LEU A 220 -23.60 -7.27 -2.55
CA LEU A 220 -24.00 -6.35 -3.62
C LEU A 220 -22.93 -6.23 -4.71
N THR A 221 -21.64 -6.16 -4.35
CA THR A 221 -20.55 -6.16 -5.33
C THR A 221 -20.51 -7.46 -6.14
N THR A 222 -20.68 -8.60 -5.48
CA THR A 222 -20.73 -9.92 -6.15
C THR A 222 -21.94 -10.02 -7.09
N ASP A 223 -23.09 -9.50 -6.67
CA ASP A 223 -24.32 -9.50 -7.47
C ASP A 223 -24.18 -8.62 -8.71
N ALA A 224 -23.59 -7.43 -8.57
CA ALA A 224 -23.31 -6.55 -9.69
C ALA A 224 -22.39 -7.24 -10.72
N GLN A 225 -21.30 -7.86 -10.25
CA GLN A 225 -20.39 -8.63 -11.11
C GLN A 225 -21.13 -9.77 -11.85
N ARG A 226 -21.99 -10.52 -11.15
CA ARG A 226 -22.80 -11.59 -11.76
C ARG A 226 -23.77 -11.06 -12.81
N HIS A 227 -24.46 -9.96 -12.54
CA HIS A 227 -25.40 -9.36 -13.51
C HIS A 227 -24.69 -8.84 -14.76
N ILE A 228 -23.53 -8.20 -14.61
CA ILE A 228 -22.72 -7.72 -15.73
C ILE A 228 -22.22 -8.88 -16.58
N ALA A 229 -21.65 -9.92 -15.94
CA ALA A 229 -21.19 -11.12 -16.65
C ALA A 229 -22.32 -11.83 -17.42
N ALA A 230 -23.57 -11.74 -16.91
CA ALA A 230 -24.75 -12.30 -17.56
C ALA A 230 -25.42 -11.36 -18.58
N GLY A 231 -24.85 -10.18 -18.87
CA GLY A 231 -25.43 -9.19 -19.79
C GLY A 231 -26.74 -8.55 -19.31
N ARG A 232 -27.01 -8.56 -18.00
CA ARG A 232 -28.27 -8.06 -17.40
C ARG A 232 -28.10 -6.62 -16.92
N THR A 233 -27.95 -5.67 -17.85
CA THR A 233 -27.63 -4.26 -17.57
C THR A 233 -28.58 -3.57 -16.59
N ASN A 234 -29.90 -3.68 -16.77
CA ASN A 234 -30.88 -3.05 -15.86
C ASN A 234 -30.78 -3.58 -14.41
N ALA A 235 -30.50 -4.88 -14.25
CA ALA A 235 -30.29 -5.48 -12.94
C ALA A 235 -28.97 -5.01 -12.31
N ALA A 236 -27.91 -4.90 -13.12
CA ALA A 236 -26.64 -4.34 -12.67
C ALA A 236 -26.77 -2.88 -12.20
N HIS A 237 -27.47 -2.02 -12.94
CA HIS A 237 -27.78 -0.65 -12.51
C HIS A 237 -28.48 -0.61 -11.14
N SER A 238 -29.50 -1.47 -10.96
CA SER A 238 -30.26 -1.53 -9.71
C SER A 238 -29.37 -1.94 -8.52
N VAL A 239 -28.49 -2.91 -8.70
CA VAL A 239 -27.58 -3.38 -7.64
C VAL A 239 -26.48 -2.36 -7.35
N LEU A 240 -25.93 -1.69 -8.37
CA LEU A 240 -24.91 -0.64 -8.18
C LEU A 240 -25.49 0.59 -7.47
N ALA A 241 -26.74 0.96 -7.75
CA ALA A 241 -27.46 1.99 -7.01
C ALA A 241 -27.68 1.57 -5.54
N ALA A 242 -28.06 0.30 -5.29
CA ALA A 242 -28.20 -0.23 -3.93
C ALA A 242 -26.86 -0.24 -3.17
N LEU A 243 -25.74 -0.53 -3.85
CA LEU A 243 -24.40 -0.47 -3.27
C LEU A 243 -24.02 0.95 -2.84
N GLN A 244 -24.32 1.96 -3.66
CA GLN A 244 -24.13 3.37 -3.32
C GLN A 244 -24.96 3.78 -2.09
N GLN A 245 -26.25 3.42 -2.07
CA GLN A 245 -27.14 3.69 -0.93
C GLN A 245 -26.66 3.00 0.34
N ARG A 246 -26.18 1.74 0.24
CA ARG A 246 -25.67 0.98 1.38
C ARG A 246 -24.42 1.64 1.97
N ALA A 247 -23.51 2.13 1.14
CA ALA A 247 -22.33 2.85 1.60
C ALA A 247 -22.70 4.14 2.35
N GLN A 248 -23.67 4.90 1.83
CA GLN A 248 -24.14 6.13 2.48
C GLN A 248 -24.86 5.86 3.80
N ALA A 249 -25.73 4.86 3.86
CA ALA A 249 -26.40 4.45 5.09
C ALA A 249 -25.37 3.99 6.15
N ALA A 250 -24.40 3.19 5.73
CA ALA A 250 -23.34 2.72 6.61
C ALA A 250 -22.45 3.84 7.17
N LEU A 251 -22.23 4.92 6.40
CA LEU A 251 -21.58 6.14 6.88
C LEU A 251 -22.44 6.84 7.94
N SER A 252 -23.74 7.01 7.67
CA SER A 252 -24.67 7.63 8.62
C SER A 252 -24.79 6.84 9.93
N ASP A 253 -24.75 5.51 9.85
CA ASP A 253 -24.78 4.60 11.00
C ASP A 253 -23.41 4.48 11.70
N GLY A 254 -22.35 5.10 11.17
CA GLY A 254 -20.99 5.05 11.73
C GLY A 254 -20.28 3.69 11.58
N THR A 255 -20.80 2.78 10.76
CA THR A 255 -20.17 1.47 10.50
C THR A 255 -19.06 1.54 9.46
N LEU A 256 -19.10 2.54 8.59
CA LEU A 256 -18.01 2.94 7.68
C LEU A 256 -17.52 4.35 8.00
N THR A 257 -16.23 4.58 7.77
CA THR A 257 -15.65 5.93 7.74
C THR A 257 -16.05 6.67 6.46
N ALA A 258 -15.91 7.99 6.46
CA ALA A 258 -16.16 8.82 5.26
C ALA A 258 -15.31 8.35 4.06
N LEU A 259 -14.04 8.01 4.30
CA LEU A 259 -13.14 7.48 3.27
C LEU A 259 -13.65 6.16 2.68
N GLU A 260 -14.01 5.20 3.53
CA GLU A 260 -14.50 3.89 3.10
C GLU A 260 -15.82 4.01 2.32
N ALA A 261 -16.72 4.86 2.78
CA ALA A 261 -17.98 5.14 2.09
C ALA A 261 -17.77 5.80 0.72
N THR A 262 -16.88 6.80 0.61
CA THR A 262 -16.49 7.40 -0.67
C THR A 262 -15.91 6.35 -1.62
N ILE A 263 -14.99 5.52 -1.15
CA ILE A 263 -14.40 4.44 -1.97
C ILE A 263 -15.50 3.56 -2.54
N ILE A 264 -16.45 3.11 -1.72
CA ILE A 264 -17.48 2.19 -2.20
C ILE A 264 -18.46 2.88 -3.14
N ALA A 265 -19.01 4.03 -2.73
CA ALA A 265 -20.03 4.73 -3.50
C ALA A 265 -19.52 5.25 -4.84
N GLU A 266 -18.36 5.91 -4.87
CA GLU A 266 -17.84 6.49 -6.12
C GLU A 266 -17.41 5.42 -7.11
N ASN A 267 -16.81 4.31 -6.66
CA ASN A 267 -16.45 3.23 -7.58
C ASN A 267 -17.67 2.47 -8.09
N ALA A 268 -18.73 2.31 -7.27
CA ALA A 268 -20.00 1.77 -7.75
C ALA A 268 -20.62 2.68 -8.82
N ARG A 269 -20.61 4.00 -8.61
CA ARG A 269 -21.08 5.00 -9.59
C ARG A 269 -20.27 4.99 -10.88
N VAL A 270 -18.94 4.86 -10.78
CA VAL A 270 -18.07 4.78 -11.97
C VAL A 270 -18.32 3.48 -12.74
N ALA A 271 -18.43 2.34 -12.06
CA ALA A 271 -18.78 1.08 -12.71
C ALA A 271 -20.13 1.16 -13.42
N ASP A 272 -21.12 1.82 -12.80
CA ASP A 272 -22.46 2.03 -13.35
C ASP A 272 -22.43 2.86 -14.65
N SER A 273 -21.62 3.92 -14.68
CA SER A 273 -21.45 4.77 -15.87
C SER A 273 -20.74 4.09 -17.06
N LYS A 274 -20.22 2.87 -16.86
CA LYS A 274 -19.48 2.08 -17.84
C LYS A 274 -20.28 0.90 -18.40
N LEU A 275 -21.56 0.76 -18.01
CA LEU A 275 -22.51 -0.24 -18.53
C LEU A 275 -23.26 0.29 -19.75
#